data_AF-A0AA42XZS2-F1
#
_entry.id   AF-A0AA42XZS2-F1
#
_cell.length_a   1.000
_cell.length_b   1.000
_cell.length_c   1.000
_cell.angle_alpha   90.00
_cell.angle_beta   90.00
_cell.angle_gamma   90.00
#
_symmetry.space_group_name_H-M   'P 1'
#
loop_
_entity.id
_entity.type
_entity.pdbx_description
1 polymer ?
#
loop_
_entity_poly.entity_id
_entity_poly.type
_entity_poly.pdbx_seq_one_letter_code
_entity_poly.pdbx_strand_id
1 'polypeptide(L)'
;MLLVDLRAVATGPFETKAEIAIDDPILEGLELALQEPLRVEGRLTSSGPSQYYWQGSLATRLASACRRCLEPMTVDVDASVSALFTEEEGADDASTYVIQRDGTELDLGPMVREELALAAPKYVTCRDSCKGLCAHCGKDLNQGPCSCEPEPDPRWAVLRALRTDGPDTER
;
A
#
# COMPACT_ATOMS: atom_id res chain seq x y z
N MET A 1 7.08 -1.29 -20.36
CA MET A 1 6.87 -2.76 -20.25
C MET A 1 8.15 -3.40 -19.73
N LEU A 2 8.03 -4.23 -18.70
CA LEU A 2 9.17 -4.87 -17.99
C LEU A 2 9.26 -6.32 -18.46
N LEU A 3 9.79 -6.51 -19.67
CA LEU A 3 9.88 -7.80 -20.36
C LEU A 3 11.22 -8.48 -20.11
N VAL A 4 11.19 -9.77 -19.81
CA VAL A 4 12.38 -10.61 -19.62
C VAL A 4 12.36 -11.77 -20.62
N ASP A 5 13.43 -11.94 -21.39
CA ASP A 5 13.59 -13.08 -22.28
C ASP A 5 13.89 -14.35 -21.47
N LEU A 6 12.97 -15.32 -21.52
CA LEU A 6 13.07 -16.56 -20.74
C LEU A 6 14.28 -17.42 -21.14
N ARG A 7 14.81 -17.26 -22.36
CA ARG A 7 16.01 -17.98 -22.81
C ARG A 7 17.25 -17.52 -22.06
N ALA A 8 17.30 -16.26 -21.60
CA ALA A 8 18.40 -15.76 -20.79
C ALA A 8 18.44 -16.45 -19.41
N VAL A 9 17.26 -16.77 -18.86
CA VAL A 9 17.08 -17.41 -17.54
C VAL A 9 17.45 -18.89 -17.55
N ALA A 10 17.33 -19.57 -18.70
CA ALA A 10 17.67 -20.98 -18.82
C ALA A 10 19.16 -21.29 -18.56
N THR A 11 20.04 -20.28 -18.66
CA THR A 11 21.49 -20.42 -18.48
C THR A 11 22.00 -19.98 -17.11
N GLY A 12 21.14 -19.40 -16.28
CA GLY A 12 21.48 -18.89 -14.96
C GLY A 12 20.51 -17.81 -14.49
N PRO A 13 20.69 -17.30 -13.27
CA PRO A 13 19.83 -16.24 -12.75
C PRO A 13 19.90 -14.97 -13.61
N PHE A 14 18.75 -14.39 -13.91
CA PHE A 14 18.65 -13.13 -14.64
C PHE A 14 18.36 -11.98 -13.67
N GLU A 15 19.28 -11.01 -13.62
CA GLU A 15 19.10 -9.81 -12.80
C GLU A 15 18.16 -8.82 -13.51
N THR A 16 17.12 -8.41 -12.81
CA THR A 16 16.16 -7.41 -13.27
C THR A 16 16.41 -6.11 -12.54
N LYS A 17 16.60 -5.03 -13.29
CA LYS A 17 16.65 -3.66 -12.77
C LYS A 17 15.92 -2.75 -13.72
N ALA A 18 14.89 -2.07 -13.23
CA ALA A 18 14.08 -1.16 -14.01
C ALA A 18 13.59 0.02 -13.16
N GLU A 19 13.30 1.12 -13.83
CA GLU A 19 12.60 2.26 -13.27
C GLU A 19 11.32 2.47 -14.08
N ILE A 20 10.19 2.47 -13.39
CA ILE A 20 8.88 2.76 -13.98
C ILE A 20 8.57 4.23 -13.69
N ALA A 21 8.35 5.00 -14.75
CA ALA A 21 8.06 6.42 -14.65
C ALA A 21 6.73 6.66 -13.91
N ILE A 22 6.59 7.85 -13.31
CA ILE A 22 5.39 8.21 -12.53
C ILE A 22 4.10 8.24 -13.37
N ASP A 23 4.23 8.39 -14.68
CA ASP A 23 3.17 8.46 -15.69
C ASP A 23 3.13 7.21 -16.59
N ASP A 24 3.80 6.12 -16.19
CA ASP A 24 3.82 4.89 -16.98
C ASP A 24 2.42 4.24 -17.02
N PRO A 25 1.94 3.77 -18.20
CA PRO A 25 0.65 3.11 -18.35
C PRO A 25 0.40 1.94 -17.41
N ILE A 26 1.45 1.25 -16.97
CA ILE A 26 1.34 0.16 -15.98
C ILE A 26 0.69 0.60 -14.67
N LEU A 27 0.72 1.89 -14.34
CA LEU A 27 0.15 2.46 -13.12
C LEU A 27 -1.30 2.95 -13.30
N GLU A 28 -1.83 2.97 -14.53
CA GLU A 28 -3.16 3.52 -14.82
C GLU A 28 -4.26 2.84 -14.00
N GLY A 29 -5.10 3.62 -13.33
CA GLY A 29 -6.19 3.10 -12.50
C GLY A 29 -5.76 2.64 -11.10
N LEU A 30 -4.49 2.77 -10.72
CA LEU A 30 -4.11 2.75 -9.30
C LEU A 30 -4.40 4.11 -8.66
N GLU A 31 -5.01 4.12 -7.48
CA GLU A 31 -5.24 5.33 -6.69
C GLU A 31 -3.97 5.73 -5.90
N LEU A 32 -2.82 5.75 -6.59
CA LEU A 32 -1.50 6.04 -6.01
C LEU A 32 -0.90 7.26 -6.71
N ALA A 33 -0.41 8.22 -5.94
CA ALA A 33 0.27 9.39 -6.45
C ALA A 33 1.79 9.27 -6.22
N LEU A 34 2.52 8.71 -7.19
CA LEU A 34 3.97 8.58 -7.08
C LEU A 34 4.65 9.96 -7.16
N GLN A 35 5.61 10.22 -6.29
CA GLN A 35 6.47 11.41 -6.33
C GLN A 35 7.84 11.14 -6.97
N GLU A 36 8.23 9.88 -7.05
CA GLU A 36 9.44 9.42 -7.73
C GLU A 36 9.16 8.14 -8.54
N PRO A 37 9.97 7.85 -9.57
CA PRO A 37 9.86 6.59 -10.31
C PRO A 37 9.89 5.38 -9.39
N LEU A 38 9.11 4.34 -9.74
CA LEU A 38 9.14 3.07 -9.03
C LEU A 38 10.39 2.29 -9.45
N ARG A 39 11.30 2.05 -8.50
CA ARG A 39 12.47 1.20 -8.69
C ARG A 39 12.05 -0.25 -8.48
N VAL A 40 12.38 -1.10 -9.46
CA VAL A 40 12.15 -2.55 -9.43
C VAL A 40 13.50 -3.22 -9.57
N GLU A 41 13.92 -3.95 -8.54
CA GLU A 41 15.17 -4.70 -8.53
C GLU A 41 14.92 -6.12 -8.07
N GLY A 42 15.57 -7.09 -8.68
CA GLY A 42 15.35 -8.49 -8.31
C GLY A 42 16.02 -9.45 -9.25
N ARG A 43 15.73 -10.73 -9.05
CA ARG A 43 16.33 -11.83 -9.79
C ARG A 43 15.26 -12.83 -10.18
N LEU A 44 15.31 -13.26 -11.43
CA LEU A 44 14.51 -14.35 -11.96
C LEU A 44 15.35 -15.63 -12.06
N THR A 45 14.82 -16.75 -11.59
CA THR A 45 15.47 -18.07 -11.64
C THR A 45 14.51 -19.11 -12.19
N SER A 46 15.03 -20.10 -12.92
CA SER A 46 14.24 -21.29 -13.27
C SER A 46 14.15 -22.22 -12.05
N SER A 47 12.92 -22.60 -11.67
CA SER A 47 12.64 -23.49 -10.54
C SER A 47 12.11 -24.88 -10.98
N GLY A 48 11.95 -25.10 -12.28
CA GLY A 48 11.42 -26.33 -12.86
C GLY A 48 11.08 -26.15 -14.35
N PRO A 49 10.55 -27.19 -15.02
CA PRO A 49 10.06 -27.08 -16.39
C PRO A 49 8.96 -26.01 -16.47
N SER A 50 9.17 -24.99 -17.30
CA SER A 50 8.23 -23.86 -17.46
C SER A 50 7.85 -23.15 -16.15
N GLN A 51 8.70 -23.22 -15.12
CA GLN A 51 8.49 -22.55 -13.83
C GLN A 51 9.63 -21.59 -13.54
N TYR A 52 9.28 -20.34 -13.26
CA TYR A 52 10.23 -19.27 -12.97
C TYR A 52 9.88 -18.59 -11.65
N TYR A 53 10.85 -18.47 -10.77
CA TYR A 53 10.70 -17.79 -9.49
C TYR A 53 11.42 -16.45 -9.54
N TRP A 54 10.67 -15.37 -9.32
CA TRP A 54 11.21 -14.02 -9.19
C TRP A 54 11.25 -13.62 -7.72
N GLN A 55 12.36 -13.03 -7.29
CA GLN A 55 12.51 -12.48 -5.96
C GLN A 55 13.22 -11.13 -6.03
N GLY A 56 12.68 -10.12 -5.37
CA GLY A 56 13.20 -8.77 -5.46
C GLY A 56 12.54 -7.78 -4.51
N SER A 57 12.68 -6.51 -4.83
CA SER A 57 12.07 -5.41 -4.11
C SER A 57 11.53 -4.31 -5.02
N LEU A 58 10.54 -3.61 -4.48
CA LEU A 58 9.89 -2.45 -5.06
C LEU A 58 10.11 -1.26 -4.13
N ALA A 59 10.63 -0.14 -4.66
CA ALA A 59 10.87 1.06 -3.87
C ALA A 59 10.40 2.33 -4.58
N THR A 60 9.60 3.15 -3.88
CA THR A 60 9.13 4.46 -4.36
C THR A 60 8.67 5.35 -3.19
N ARG A 61 8.24 6.57 -3.52
CA ARG A 61 7.59 7.51 -2.60
C ARG A 61 6.22 7.91 -3.11
N LEU A 62 5.24 7.85 -2.23
CA LEU A 62 3.87 8.23 -2.52
C LEU A 62 3.51 9.56 -1.83
N ALA A 63 2.85 10.45 -2.57
CA ALA A 63 2.10 11.55 -2.00
C ALA A 63 0.84 10.99 -1.37
N SER A 64 0.61 11.35 -0.11
CA SER A 64 -0.55 10.94 0.67
C SER A 64 -1.00 12.08 1.57
N ALA A 65 -2.04 11.84 2.37
CA ALA A 65 -2.51 12.76 3.38
C ALA A 65 -2.73 12.01 4.68
N CYS A 66 -2.44 12.67 5.81
CA CYS A 66 -2.71 12.10 7.11
C CYS A 66 -4.21 11.76 7.22
N ARG A 67 -4.55 10.51 7.52
CA ARG A 67 -5.95 10.06 7.66
C ARG A 67 -6.74 10.79 8.74
N ARG A 68 -6.06 11.48 9.67
CA ARG A 68 -6.66 12.15 10.83
C ARG A 68 -6.85 13.64 10.61
N CYS A 69 -5.83 14.35 10.13
CA CYS A 69 -5.86 15.81 9.96
C CYS A 69 -5.80 16.28 8.50
N LEU A 70 -5.69 15.36 7.53
CA LEU A 70 -5.57 15.63 6.10
C LEU A 70 -4.32 16.44 5.70
N GLU A 71 -3.36 16.59 6.61
CA GLU A 71 -2.07 17.22 6.30
C GLU A 71 -1.34 16.42 5.21
N PRO A 72 -0.95 17.06 4.07
CA PRO A 72 -0.20 16.40 3.01
C PRO A 72 1.14 15.86 3.53
N MET A 73 1.50 14.66 3.11
CA MET A 73 2.75 14.02 3.50
C MET A 73 3.27 13.08 2.42
N THR A 74 4.56 12.79 2.49
CA THR A 74 5.22 11.79 1.64
C THR A 74 5.44 10.53 2.46
N VAL A 75 5.19 9.37 1.84
CA VAL A 75 5.31 8.06 2.49
C VAL A 75 6.23 7.20 1.63
N ASP A 76 7.25 6.62 2.26
CA ASP A 76 8.12 5.66 1.61
C ASP A 76 7.40 4.31 1.46
N VAL A 77 7.54 3.70 0.29
CA VAL A 77 7.15 2.31 0.03
C VAL A 77 8.42 1.54 -0.26
N ASP A 78 8.68 0.53 0.56
CA ASP A 78 9.77 -0.44 0.39
C ASP A 78 9.18 -1.83 0.67
N ALA A 79 9.06 -2.63 -0.38
CA ALA A 79 8.43 -3.94 -0.32
C ALA A 79 9.35 -5.01 -0.89
N SER A 80 9.50 -6.10 -0.15
CA SER A 80 10.12 -7.33 -0.65
C SER A 80 9.03 -8.19 -1.29
N VAL A 81 9.29 -8.66 -2.50
CA VAL A 81 8.30 -9.35 -3.34
C VAL A 81 8.90 -10.66 -3.83
N SER A 82 8.06 -11.68 -3.88
CA SER A 82 8.39 -12.96 -4.50
C SER A 82 7.20 -13.51 -5.25
N ALA A 83 7.43 -13.96 -6.47
CA ALA A 83 6.38 -14.44 -7.36
C ALA A 83 6.82 -15.70 -8.12
N LEU A 84 5.90 -16.65 -8.27
CA LEU A 84 6.07 -17.83 -9.10
C LEU A 84 5.33 -17.62 -10.43
N PHE A 85 6.01 -17.89 -11.54
CA PHE A 85 5.44 -17.85 -12.88
C PHE A 85 5.40 -19.27 -13.44
N THR A 86 4.22 -19.73 -13.88
CA THR A 86 4.00 -21.12 -14.32
C THR A 86 3.01 -21.19 -15.48
N GLU A 87 3.10 -22.22 -16.31
CA GLU A 87 2.09 -22.54 -17.35
C GLU A 87 0.89 -23.31 -16.79
N GLU A 88 0.96 -23.78 -15.54
CA GLU A 88 -0.12 -24.55 -14.92
C GLU A 88 -1.33 -23.67 -14.58
N GLU A 89 -2.46 -23.95 -15.23
CA GLU A 89 -3.74 -23.34 -14.92
C GLU A 89 -4.30 -23.89 -13.60
N GLY A 90 -4.84 -23.01 -12.74
CA GLY A 90 -5.50 -23.43 -11.49
C GLY A 90 -4.63 -23.39 -10.23
N ALA A 91 -3.46 -22.72 -10.28
CA ALA A 91 -2.75 -22.35 -9.06
C ALA A 91 -3.60 -21.37 -8.23
N ASP A 92 -4.03 -21.79 -7.04
CA ASP A 92 -4.83 -20.98 -6.09
C ASP A 92 -3.93 -20.26 -5.06
N ASP A 93 -2.81 -19.70 -5.53
CA ASP A 93 -1.87 -18.94 -4.71
C ASP A 93 -1.77 -17.51 -5.27
N ALA A 94 -1.98 -16.51 -4.41
CA ALA A 94 -1.97 -15.09 -4.77
C ALA A 94 -0.61 -14.61 -5.32
N SER A 95 0.48 -15.33 -5.03
CA SER A 95 1.83 -15.03 -5.53
C SER A 95 2.19 -15.80 -6.81
N THR A 96 1.22 -16.51 -7.41
CA THR A 96 1.43 -17.29 -8.64
C THR A 96 0.77 -16.63 -9.85
N TYR A 97 1.53 -16.50 -10.92
CA TYR A 97 1.14 -15.86 -12.17
C TYR A 97 1.18 -16.88 -13.31
N VAL A 98 0.05 -17.04 -13.99
CA VAL A 98 -0.05 -17.94 -15.14
C VAL A 98 0.53 -17.25 -16.37
N ILE A 99 1.52 -17.89 -17.00
CA ILE A 99 2.19 -17.39 -18.21
C ILE A 99 1.73 -18.14 -19.46
N GLN A 100 1.95 -17.53 -20.62
CA GLN A 100 1.62 -18.16 -21.89
C GLN A 100 2.45 -19.42 -22.11
N ARG A 101 1.77 -20.50 -22.50
CA ARG A 101 2.45 -21.75 -22.84
C ARG A 101 3.39 -21.56 -24.02
N ASP A 102 4.60 -22.09 -23.91
CA ASP A 102 5.66 -21.97 -24.92
C ASP A 102 6.07 -20.50 -25.20
N GLY A 103 5.77 -19.59 -24.28
CA GLY A 103 6.16 -18.18 -24.36
C GLY A 103 7.67 -18.00 -24.29
N THR A 104 8.19 -16.96 -24.94
CA THR A 104 9.63 -16.62 -24.93
C THR A 104 9.96 -15.40 -24.08
N GLU A 105 8.94 -14.65 -23.67
CA GLU A 105 9.06 -13.42 -22.89
C GLU A 105 8.14 -13.50 -21.67
N LEU A 106 8.62 -12.95 -20.57
CA LEU A 106 7.88 -12.79 -19.33
C LEU A 106 7.64 -11.30 -19.06
N ASP A 107 6.38 -10.90 -18.97
CA ASP A 107 6.01 -9.55 -18.53
C ASP A 107 5.85 -9.53 -17.01
N LEU A 108 6.78 -8.88 -16.33
CA LEU A 108 6.73 -8.68 -14.88
C LEU A 108 5.80 -7.52 -14.49
N GLY A 109 5.31 -6.75 -15.46
CA GLY A 109 4.49 -5.57 -15.22
C GLY A 109 3.24 -5.82 -14.36
N PRO A 110 2.39 -6.80 -14.69
CA PRO A 110 1.21 -7.12 -13.89
C PRO A 110 1.54 -7.42 -12.42
N MET A 111 2.57 -8.23 -12.17
CA MET A 111 3.04 -8.55 -10.82
C MET A 111 3.53 -7.30 -10.08
N VAL A 112 4.38 -6.49 -10.72
CA VAL A 112 4.89 -5.25 -10.12
C VAL A 112 3.76 -4.29 -9.75
N ARG A 113 2.75 -4.16 -10.62
CA ARG A 113 1.58 -3.31 -10.40
C ARG A 113 0.76 -3.77 -9.19
N GLU A 114 0.47 -5.06 -9.11
CA GLU A 114 -0.31 -5.64 -8.01
C GLU A 114 0.42 -5.52 -6.68
N GLU A 115 1.70 -5.87 -6.66
CA GLU A 115 2.53 -5.83 -5.47
C GLU A 115 2.74 -4.41 -4.96
N LEU A 116 2.90 -3.43 -5.86
CA LEU A 116 2.90 -2.01 -5.48
C LEU A 116 1.57 -1.61 -4.83
N ALA A 117 0.43 -2.05 -5.39
CA ALA A 117 -0.89 -1.75 -4.85
C ALA A 117 -1.12 -2.37 -3.46
N LEU A 118 -0.57 -3.56 -3.21
CA LEU A 118 -0.61 -4.25 -1.92
C LEU A 118 0.32 -3.61 -0.89
N ALA A 119 1.52 -3.19 -1.31
CA ALA A 119 2.52 -2.57 -0.45
C ALA A 119 2.16 -1.14 -0.03
N ALA A 120 1.38 -0.42 -0.83
CA ALA A 120 1.01 0.97 -0.57
C ALA A 120 0.26 1.12 0.78
N PRO A 121 0.76 1.96 1.72
CA PRO A 121 0.12 2.17 3.00
C PRO A 121 -1.25 2.87 2.86
N LYS A 122 -2.34 2.12 3.11
CA LYS A 122 -3.72 2.66 3.03
C LYS A 122 -4.04 3.73 4.07
N TYR A 123 -3.39 3.67 5.24
CA TYR A 123 -3.68 4.52 6.37
C TYR A 123 -2.39 5.06 6.99
N VAL A 124 -2.14 6.35 6.77
CA VAL A 124 -0.95 7.02 7.30
C VAL A 124 -1.32 8.15 8.24
N THR A 125 -0.43 8.42 9.20
CA THR A 125 -0.57 9.50 10.16
C THR A 125 0.68 10.36 10.14
N CYS A 126 0.54 11.68 10.11
CA CYS A 126 1.70 12.59 10.09
C CYS A 126 2.57 12.50 11.36
N ARG A 127 2.03 11.94 12.44
CA ARG A 127 2.71 11.55 13.69
C ARG A 127 1.77 10.70 14.55
N ASP A 128 2.33 9.93 15.48
CA ASP A 128 1.57 9.06 16.39
C ASP A 128 0.56 9.83 17.26
N SER A 129 0.93 11.04 17.68
CA SER A 129 0.14 11.92 18.53
C SER A 129 -0.80 12.86 17.78
N CYS A 130 -0.99 12.69 16.47
CA CYS A 130 -1.87 13.56 15.68
C CYS A 130 -3.27 13.56 16.29
N LYS A 131 -3.85 14.72 16.59
CA LYS A 131 -5.17 14.82 17.24
C LYS A 131 -6.32 14.68 16.23
N GLY A 132 -6.05 14.99 14.97
CA GLY A 132 -7.01 14.93 13.86
C GLY A 132 -7.93 16.13 13.80
N LEU A 133 -8.95 16.05 12.95
CA LEU A 133 -9.97 17.08 12.81
C LEU A 133 -11.10 16.90 13.82
N CYS A 134 -11.71 18.00 14.24
CA CYS A 134 -12.98 18.00 14.96
C CYS A 134 -14.08 17.42 14.06
N ALA A 135 -14.79 16.38 14.52
CA ALA A 135 -15.87 15.74 13.77
C ALA A 135 -17.07 16.66 13.49
N HIS A 136 -17.20 17.78 14.23
CA HIS A 136 -18.30 18.73 14.08
C HIS A 136 -17.96 19.91 13.18
N CYS A 137 -16.80 20.55 13.38
CA CYS A 137 -16.43 21.79 12.67
C CYS A 137 -15.24 21.66 11.71
N GLY A 138 -14.59 20.50 11.65
CA GLY A 138 -13.41 20.28 10.81
C GLY A 138 -12.14 20.99 11.27
N LYS A 139 -12.15 21.71 12.41
CA LYS A 139 -10.93 22.34 12.95
C LYS A 139 -9.85 21.30 13.22
N ASP A 140 -8.63 21.59 12.79
CA ASP A 140 -7.46 20.81 13.14
C ASP A 140 -7.13 20.94 14.65
N LEU A 141 -7.36 19.87 15.39
CA LEU A 141 -7.16 19.80 16.85
C LEU A 141 -5.68 19.85 17.23
N ASN A 142 -4.78 19.68 16.24
CA ASN A 142 -3.35 19.86 16.45
C ASN A 142 -2.97 21.33 16.67
N GLN A 143 -3.75 22.26 16.14
CA GLN A 143 -3.54 23.71 16.28
C GLN A 143 -4.24 24.28 17.53
N GLY A 144 -4.87 23.41 18.33
CA GLY A 144 -5.56 23.77 19.58
C GLY A 144 -7.01 23.27 19.60
N PRO A 145 -7.68 23.35 20.78
CA PRO A 145 -9.03 22.85 20.94
C PRO A 145 -10.04 23.63 20.09
N CYS A 146 -11.10 22.95 19.65
CA CYS A 146 -12.30 23.58 19.07
C CYS A 146 -13.26 24.03 20.18
N SER A 147 -14.20 24.91 19.82
CA SER A 147 -15.28 25.35 20.71
C SER A 147 -16.57 24.53 20.57
N CYS A 148 -16.53 23.39 19.86
CA CYS A 148 -17.69 22.51 19.73
C CYS A 148 -18.01 21.87 21.08
N GLU A 149 -19.28 21.87 21.45
CA GLU A 149 -19.74 21.09 22.59
C GLU A 149 -19.67 19.59 22.26
N PRO A 150 -19.20 18.74 23.19
CA PRO A 150 -19.20 17.31 22.97
C PRO A 150 -20.65 16.83 22.87
N GLU A 151 -21.00 16.19 21.75
CA GLU A 151 -22.32 15.62 21.60
C GLU A 151 -22.49 14.46 22.60
N PRO A 152 -23.53 14.50 23.45
CA PRO A 152 -23.68 13.49 24.48
C PRO A 152 -24.01 12.13 23.85
N ASP A 153 -23.22 11.09 24.14
CA ASP A 153 -23.46 9.74 23.60
C ASP A 153 -24.91 9.29 23.88
N PRO A 154 -25.72 9.01 22.85
CA PRO A 154 -27.13 8.66 23.02
C PRO A 154 -27.30 7.34 23.80
N ARG A 155 -26.31 6.44 23.76
CA ARG A 155 -26.32 5.21 24.57
C ARG A 155 -26.29 5.51 26.06
N TRP A 156 -25.72 6.65 26.44
CA TRP A 156 -25.59 7.10 27.84
C TRP A 156 -26.64 8.14 28.21
N ALA A 157 -27.63 8.37 27.36
CA ALA A 157 -28.69 9.36 27.61
C ALA A 157 -29.48 9.06 28.89
N VAL A 158 -29.75 7.78 29.18
CA VAL A 158 -30.46 7.34 30.39
C VAL A 158 -29.67 7.66 31.67
N LEU A 159 -28.33 7.62 31.63
CA LEU A 159 -27.49 7.93 32.79
C LEU A 159 -27.57 9.41 33.19
N ARG A 160 -27.92 10.32 32.26
CA ARG A 160 -28.13 11.73 32.59
C ARG A 160 -29.36 11.93 33.47
N ALA A 161 -30.41 11.14 33.28
CA ALA A 161 -31.61 11.16 34.12
C ALA A 161 -31.35 10.61 35.54
N LEU A 162 -30.25 9.87 35.73
CA LEU A 162 -29.81 9.33 37.01
C LEU A 162 -28.74 10.21 37.68
N ARG A 163 -28.37 11.35 37.08
CA ARG A 163 -27.47 12.32 37.73
C ARG A 163 -28.26 13.04 38.82
N THR A 164 -28.23 12.46 40.02
CA THR A 164 -28.59 13.20 41.24
C THR A 164 -27.47 14.19 41.48
N ASP A 165 -27.74 15.49 41.31
CA ASP A 165 -26.81 16.56 41.71
C ASP A 165 -26.68 16.51 43.26
N GLY A 166 -25.85 15.60 43.76
CA GLY A 166 -25.34 15.63 45.12
C GLY A 166 -24.14 16.57 45.16
N PRO A 167 -24.00 17.42 46.19
CA PRO A 167 -22.89 18.37 46.24
C PRO A 167 -21.56 17.61 46.19
N ASP A 168 -20.69 18.00 45.26
CA ASP A 168 -19.28 17.62 45.24
C ASP A 168 -18.68 17.97 46.60
N THR A 169 -18.55 16.98 47.47
CA THR A 169 -17.82 17.13 48.73
C THR A 169 -16.43 16.58 48.47
N GLU A 170 -15.47 17.50 48.41
CA GLU A 170 -14.04 17.30 48.26
C GLU A 170 -13.50 16.10 49.05
N ARG A 171 -12.69 15.24 48.41
CA ARG A 171 -11.41 14.77 48.96
C ARG A 171 -10.48 14.14 47.94
#